data_AF-A0A6I6WHM9-F1
#
_entry.id   AF-A0A6I6WHM9-F1
#
_cell.length_a   1.000
_cell.length_b   1.000
_cell.length_c   1.000
_cell.angle_alpha   90.00
_cell.angle_beta   90.00
_cell.angle_gamma   90.00
#
_symmetry.space_group_name_H-M   'P 1'
#
loop_
_entity.id
_entity.type
_entity.pdbx_description
1 polymer ?
#
loop_
_entity_poly.entity_id
_entity_poly.type
_entity_poly.pdbx_seq_one_letter_code
_entity_poly.pdbx_strand_id
1 'polypeptide(L)'
;MLLAIGDVVRDRQDDALGTVAGMASGVVLLRLNDTVRPVPSANVEMVARAVKPRTPTVDVANLCFVALGLIGGVVMGTAVAQLGGGAFLVSSVTFTSAVTVISALTSLFLRPRRIRV
;
A
#
# COMPACT_ATOMS: atom_id res chain seq x y z
N MET A 1 5.65 9.16 15.88
CA MET A 1 5.43 7.73 15.49
C MET A 1 4.99 7.68 14.03
N LEU A 2 5.13 6.56 13.30
CA LEU A 2 4.56 6.43 11.95
C LEU A 2 3.24 5.68 12.04
N LEU A 3 2.13 6.38 11.82
CA LEU A 3 0.77 5.85 11.86
C LEU A 3 0.15 5.84 10.46
N ALA A 4 -0.74 4.90 10.22
CA ALA A 4 -1.60 4.84 9.05
C ALA A 4 -3.06 4.77 9.47
N ILE A 5 -3.95 5.22 8.57
CA ILE A 5 -5.39 5.02 8.73
C ILE A 5 -5.66 3.51 8.80
N GLY A 6 -6.45 3.12 9.79
CA GLY A 6 -6.79 1.74 10.12
C GLY A 6 -5.87 1.09 11.17
N ASP A 7 -4.78 1.75 11.60
CA ASP A 7 -3.93 1.21 12.67
C ASP A 7 -4.76 1.15 13.97
N VAL A 8 -4.57 0.09 14.76
CA VAL A 8 -5.20 -0.04 16.07
C VAL A 8 -4.26 0.56 17.11
N VAL A 9 -4.78 1.53 17.85
CA VAL A 9 -4.03 2.28 18.83
C VAL A 9 -4.80 2.36 20.14
N ARG A 10 -4.07 2.49 21.25
CA ARG A 10 -4.58 2.67 22.59
C ARG A 10 -4.38 4.11 23.01
N ASP A 11 -5.42 4.72 23.54
CA ASP A 11 -5.32 6.00 24.24
C ASP A 11 -4.79 5.73 25.65
N ARG A 12 -3.68 6.40 26.02
CA ARG A 12 -3.05 6.26 27.34
C ARG A 12 -3.86 6.92 28.46
N GLN A 13 -4.73 7.88 28.15
CA GLN A 13 -5.53 8.56 29.19
C GLN A 13 -6.69 7.69 29.68
N ASP A 14 -7.45 7.12 28.74
CA ASP A 14 -8.69 6.41 29.03
C ASP A 14 -8.57 4.89 28.83
N ASP A 15 -7.37 4.42 28.52
CA ASP A 15 -7.03 3.03 28.25
C ASP A 15 -7.81 2.37 27.10
N ALA A 16 -8.48 3.20 26.30
CA ALA A 16 -9.43 2.77 25.29
C ALA A 16 -8.72 2.39 23.98
N LEU A 17 -9.17 1.31 23.35
CA LEU A 17 -8.69 0.86 22.04
C LEU A 17 -9.54 1.47 20.93
N GLY A 18 -8.88 2.02 19.92
CA GLY A 18 -9.53 2.62 18.75
C GLY A 18 -8.75 2.37 17.48
N THR A 19 -9.40 2.62 16.34
CA THR A 19 -8.75 2.60 15.03
C THR A 19 -8.47 4.02 14.56
N VAL A 20 -7.31 4.25 13.94
CA VAL A 20 -6.98 5.56 13.36
C VAL A 20 -7.90 5.83 12.17
N ALA A 21 -8.80 6.79 12.30
CA ALA A 21 -9.70 7.23 11.22
C ALA A 21 -9.09 8.38 10.40
N GLY A 22 -8.20 9.16 11.02
CA GLY A 22 -7.56 10.30 10.38
C GLY A 22 -6.43 10.87 11.24
N MET A 23 -5.60 11.71 10.65
CA MET A 23 -4.44 12.33 11.31
C MET A 23 -4.33 13.79 10.87
N ALA A 24 -4.07 14.67 11.82
CA ALA A 24 -3.73 16.07 11.63
C ALA A 24 -2.48 16.40 12.47
N SER A 25 -1.87 17.58 12.26
CA SER A 25 -0.66 17.97 12.99
C SER A 25 -0.89 17.91 14.51
N GLY A 26 -0.25 16.95 15.20
CA GLY A 26 -0.35 16.74 16.64
C GLY A 26 -1.63 16.04 17.15
N VAL A 27 -2.57 15.69 16.27
CA VAL A 27 -3.87 15.09 16.65
C VAL A 27 -4.18 13.87 15.80
N VAL A 28 -4.59 12.78 16.44
CA VAL A 28 -5.06 11.55 15.80
C VAL A 28 -6.57 11.44 16.02
N LEU A 29 -7.34 11.27 14.95
CA LEU A 29 -8.76 10.96 15.04
C LEU A 29 -8.91 9.46 15.25
N LEU A 30 -9.38 9.06 16.43
CA LEU A 30 -9.66 7.67 16.78
C LEU A 30 -11.14 7.37 16.57
N ARG A 31 -11.44 6.26 15.88
CA ARG A 31 -12.78 5.68 15.82
C ARG A 31 -12.92 4.64 16.93
N LEU A 32 -13.79 4.92 17.88
CA LEU A 32 -14.17 4.04 18.99
C LEU A 32 -15.66 3.73 18.88
N ASN A 33 -16.03 2.45 18.68
CA ASN A 33 -17.41 1.97 18.71
C ASN A 33 -18.41 2.92 18.00
N ASP A 34 -18.07 3.36 16.80
CA ASP A 34 -18.80 4.30 15.92
C ASP A 34 -18.75 5.81 16.21
N THR A 35 -18.01 6.24 17.22
CA THR A 35 -17.71 7.66 17.45
C THR A 35 -16.29 8.01 17.01
N VAL A 36 -16.10 9.21 16.47
CA VAL A 36 -14.77 9.73 16.11
C VAL A 36 -14.36 10.76 17.15
N ARG A 37 -13.24 10.53 17.84
CA ARG A 37 -12.71 11.42 18.86
C ARG A 37 -11.29 11.88 18.49
N PRO A 38 -10.99 13.18 18.56
CA PRO A 38 -9.63 13.68 18.46
C PRO A 38 -8.86 13.39 19.75
N VAL A 39 -7.67 12.78 19.62
CA VAL A 39 -6.75 12.50 20.73
C VAL A 39 -5.36 13.05 20.39
N PRO A 40 -4.65 13.70 21.33
CA PRO A 40 -3.28 14.16 21.11
C PRO A 40 -2.35 13.01 20.75
N SER A 41 -1.51 13.17 19.72
CA SER A 41 -0.63 12.08 19.24
C SER A 41 0.36 11.58 20.30
N ALA A 42 0.71 12.43 21.28
CA ALA A 42 1.57 12.07 22.41
C ALA A 42 0.96 11.03 23.36
N ASN A 43 -0.38 10.95 23.40
CA ASN A 43 -1.11 10.04 24.28
C ASN A 43 -1.46 8.71 23.59
N VAL A 44 -1.03 8.53 22.33
CA VAL A 44 -1.42 7.39 21.50
C VAL A 44 -0.29 6.36 21.47
N GLU A 45 -0.61 5.12 21.83
CA GLU A 45 0.30 3.99 21.76
C GLU A 45 -0.17 2.98 20.70
N MET A 46 0.72 2.53 19.83
CA MET A 46 0.36 1.58 18.77
C MET A 46 0.23 0.17 19.34
N VAL A 47 -0.95 -0.45 19.18
CA VAL A 47 -1.22 -1.82 19.65
C VAL A 47 -1.14 -2.82 18.52
N ALA A 48 -1.70 -2.50 17.36
CA ALA A 48 -1.56 -3.33 16.16
C ALA A 48 -1.49 -2.47 14.90
N ARG A 49 -0.72 -2.93 13.92
CA ARG A 49 -0.70 -2.31 12.60
C ARG A 49 -1.93 -2.74 11.81
N ALA A 50 -2.51 -1.81 11.08
CA ALA A 50 -3.50 -2.09 10.07
C ALA A 50 -2.90 -3.04 9.04
N VAL A 51 -3.43 -4.25 8.98
CA VAL A 51 -3.35 -5.05 7.77
C VAL A 51 -4.60 -4.67 6.98
N LYS A 52 -4.42 -3.98 5.86
CA LYS A 52 -5.55 -3.62 4.99
C LYS A 52 -6.30 -4.92 4.65
N PRO A 53 -7.58 -5.08 5.06
CA PRO A 53 -8.32 -6.30 4.76
C PRO A 53 -8.36 -6.51 3.26
N ARG A 54 -8.23 -7.76 2.83
CA ARG A 54 -8.28 -8.11 1.40
C ARG A 54 -9.71 -7.91 0.92
N THR A 55 -9.96 -6.80 0.23
CA THR A 55 -11.28 -6.50 -0.35
C THR A 55 -11.33 -6.99 -1.80
N PRO A 56 -12.52 -7.32 -2.34
CA PRO A 56 -12.66 -7.73 -3.74
C PRO A 56 -12.08 -6.69 -4.71
N THR A 57 -12.20 -5.41 -4.37
CA THR A 57 -11.64 -4.29 -5.13
C THR A 57 -10.11 -4.30 -5.17
N VAL A 58 -9.43 -4.73 -4.10
CA VAL A 58 -7.96 -4.85 -4.06
C VAL A 58 -7.52 -6.04 -4.91
N ASP A 59 -8.27 -7.14 -4.90
CA ASP A 59 -7.96 -8.30 -5.73
C ASP A 59 -8.17 -8.01 -7.23
N VAL A 60 -9.24 -7.29 -7.59
CA VAL A 60 -9.44 -6.80 -8.97
C VAL A 60 -8.33 -5.84 -9.39
N ALA A 61 -7.94 -4.89 -8.53
CA ALA A 61 -6.84 -3.97 -8.83
C ALA A 61 -5.52 -4.71 -9.04
N ASN A 62 -5.20 -5.71 -8.20
CA ASN A 62 -4.04 -6.58 -8.39
C ASN A 62 -4.08 -7.30 -9.74
N LEU A 63 -5.23 -7.84 -10.12
CA LEU A 63 -5.39 -8.51 -11.41
C LEU A 63 -5.14 -7.55 -12.58
N CYS A 64 -5.67 -6.32 -12.51
CA CYS A 64 -5.40 -5.28 -13.50
C CYS A 64 -3.91 -4.91 -13.57
N PHE A 65 -3.22 -4.79 -12.43
CA PHE A 65 -1.79 -4.48 -12.41
C PHE A 65 -0.94 -5.59 -13.01
N VAL A 66 -1.30 -6.86 -12.77
CA VAL A 66 -0.67 -8.01 -13.41
C VAL A 66 -0.85 -7.96 -14.92
N ALA A 67 -2.08 -7.70 -15.41
CA ALA A 67 -2.35 -7.58 -16.84
C ALA A 67 -1.52 -6.46 -17.49
N LEU A 68 -1.47 -5.27 -16.87
CA LEU A 68 -0.66 -4.14 -17.36
C LEU A 68 0.84 -4.45 -17.35
N GLY A 69 1.33 -5.13 -16.31
CA GLY A 69 2.72 -5.55 -16.24
C GLY A 69 3.10 -6.53 -17.34
N LEU A 70 2.25 -7.53 -17.60
CA LEU A 70 2.48 -8.48 -18.70
C LEU A 70 2.49 -7.79 -20.06
N ILE A 71 1.54 -6.89 -20.32
CA ILE A 71 1.50 -6.10 -21.58
C ILE A 71 2.79 -5.29 -21.73
N GLY A 72 3.18 -4.52 -20.70
CA GLY A 72 4.40 -3.72 -20.72
C GLY A 72 5.67 -4.57 -20.90
N GLY A 73 5.73 -5.72 -20.23
CA GLY A 73 6.82 -6.68 -20.37
C GLY A 73 6.94 -7.20 -21.80
N VAL A 74 5.84 -7.63 -22.41
CA VAL A 74 5.81 -8.13 -23.80
C VAL A 74 6.26 -7.05 -24.77
N VAL A 75 5.76 -5.81 -24.64
CA VAL A 75 6.17 -4.69 -25.49
C VAL A 75 7.69 -4.49 -25.41
N MET A 76 8.25 -4.47 -24.20
CA MET A 76 9.70 -4.28 -24.02
C MET A 76 10.51 -5.46 -24.58
N GLY A 77 10.03 -6.69 -24.38
CA GLY A 77 10.61 -7.90 -24.98
C GLY A 77 10.62 -7.86 -26.50
N THR A 78 9.52 -7.44 -27.12
CA THR A 78 9.42 -7.32 -28.58
C THR A 78 10.36 -6.25 -29.14
N ALA A 79 10.51 -5.12 -28.45
CA ALA A 79 11.46 -4.07 -28.85
C ALA A 79 12.90 -4.60 -28.83
N VAL A 80 13.26 -5.36 -27.79
CA VAL A 80 14.57 -6.02 -27.69
C VAL A 80 14.78 -7.06 -28.80
N ALA A 81 13.76 -7.86 -29.12
CA ALA A 81 13.82 -8.83 -30.20
C ALA A 81 14.05 -8.14 -31.56
N GLN A 82 13.40 -7.00 -31.80
CA GLN A 82 13.58 -6.19 -33.01
C GLN A 82 14.99 -5.59 -33.14
N LEU A 83 15.68 -5.36 -32.01
CA LEU A 83 17.07 -4.91 -31.97
C LEU A 83 18.09 -6.06 -32.14
N GLY A 84 17.63 -7.28 -32.45
CA GLY A 84 18.50 -8.45 -32.61
C GLY A 84 18.88 -9.12 -31.29
N GLY A 85 18.16 -8.84 -30.20
CA GLY A 85 18.37 -9.49 -28.91
C GLY A 85 18.10 -10.99 -28.97
N GLY A 86 19.02 -11.79 -28.40
CA GLY A 86 18.84 -13.24 -28.28
C GLY A 86 17.70 -13.61 -27.32
N ALA A 87 17.19 -14.84 -27.44
CA ALA A 87 16.04 -15.33 -26.67
C ALA A 87 16.18 -15.16 -25.15
N PHE A 88 17.40 -15.36 -24.61
CA PHE A 88 17.69 -15.15 -23.20
C PHE A 88 17.48 -13.68 -22.78
N LEU A 89 18.03 -12.74 -23.56
CA LEU A 89 17.93 -11.31 -23.27
C LEU A 89 16.49 -10.82 -23.39
N VAL A 90 15.76 -11.30 -24.40
CA VAL A 90 14.32 -11.03 -24.57
C VAL A 90 13.52 -11.53 -23.36
N SER A 91 13.73 -12.77 -22.91
CA SER A 91 13.03 -13.31 -21.75
C SER A 91 13.35 -12.56 -20.46
N SER A 92 14.61 -12.19 -20.26
CA SER A 92 15.08 -11.47 -19.07
C SER A 92 14.47 -10.07 -19.00
N VAL A 93 14.48 -9.32 -20.11
CA VAL A 93 13.86 -8.00 -20.18
C VAL A 93 12.35 -8.08 -20.00
N THR A 94 11.68 -9.00 -20.70
CA THR A 94 10.23 -9.21 -20.57
C THR A 94 9.83 -9.45 -19.12
N PHE A 95 10.53 -10.35 -18.44
CA PHE A 95 10.26 -10.69 -17.04
C PHE A 95 10.53 -9.51 -16.11
N THR A 96 11.70 -8.88 -16.23
CA THR A 96 12.10 -7.77 -15.37
C THR A 96 11.18 -6.57 -15.54
N SER A 97 10.79 -6.25 -16.78
CA SER A 97 9.84 -5.18 -17.09
C SER A 97 8.43 -5.46 -16.54
N ALA A 98 7.94 -6.70 -16.65
CA ALA A 98 6.65 -7.06 -16.06
C ALA A 98 6.65 -6.92 -14.54
N VAL A 99 7.67 -7.48 -13.87
CA VAL A 99 7.79 -7.42 -12.40
C VAL A 99 7.93 -5.99 -11.90
N THR A 100 8.71 -5.15 -12.60
CA THR A 100 8.90 -3.75 -12.22
C THR A 100 7.61 -2.94 -12.34
N VAL A 101 6.83 -3.11 -13.41
CA VAL A 101 5.53 -2.43 -13.58
C VAL A 101 4.55 -2.87 -12.49
N ILE A 102 4.42 -4.18 -12.23
CA ILE A 102 3.53 -4.70 -11.19
C ILE A 102 3.92 -4.14 -9.82
N SER A 103 5.21 -4.18 -9.50
CA SER A 103 5.74 -3.70 -8.22
C SER A 103 5.53 -2.18 -8.06
N ALA A 104 5.75 -1.41 -9.12
CA ALA A 104 5.53 0.03 -9.12
C ALA A 104 4.05 0.37 -8.85
N LEU A 105 3.12 -0.24 -9.59
CA LEU A 105 1.69 -0.01 -9.43
C LEU A 105 1.19 -0.43 -8.03
N THR A 106 1.63 -1.59 -7.55
CA THR A 106 1.27 -2.07 -6.22
C THR A 106 1.78 -1.13 -5.12
N SER A 107 3.03 -0.65 -5.25
CA SER A 107 3.63 0.29 -4.30
C SER A 107 2.94 1.64 -4.30
N LEU A 108 2.51 2.14 -5.46
CA LEU A 108 1.87 3.45 -5.60
C LEU A 108 0.41 3.48 -5.11
N PHE A 109 -0.35 2.43 -5.41
CA PHE A 109 -1.81 2.43 -5.21
C PHE A 109 -2.28 1.60 -4.01
N LEU A 110 -1.58 0.51 -3.68
CA LEU A 110 -2.04 -0.44 -2.66
C LEU A 110 -1.26 -0.35 -1.35
N ARG A 111 -0.08 0.29 -1.35
CA ARG A 111 0.71 0.48 -0.14
C ARG A 111 0.06 1.50 0.79
N PRO A 112 -0.16 1.17 2.08
CA PRO A 112 -0.67 2.11 3.06
C PRO A 112 0.30 3.31 3.20
N ARG A 113 -0.21 4.53 3.03
CA ARG A 113 0.57 5.75 3.26
C ARG A 113 0.72 5.97 4.76
N ARG A 114 1.93 5.78 5.28
CA ARG A 114 2.27 6.05 6.68
C ARG A 114 2.68 7.51 6.80
N ILE A 115 2.06 8.22 7.74
CA ILE A 115 2.33 9.62 8.02
C ILE A 115 3.04 9.71 9.36
N ARG A 116 4.04 10.59 9.44
CA ARG A 116 4.73 10.88 10.71
C ARG A 116 3.81 11.80 11.51
N VAL A 117 3.38 11.31 12.67
CA VAL A 117 2.58 12.04 13.66
C VAL A 117 3.40 12.27 14.92
#